data_AF-A0A530HFA1-F1
#
_entry.id   AF-A0A530HFA1-F1
#
_cell.length_a   1.000
_cell.length_b   1.000
_cell.length_c   1.000
_cell.angle_alpha   90.00
_cell.angle_beta   90.00
_cell.angle_gamma   90.00
#
_symmetry.space_group_name_H-M   'P 1'
#
loop_
_entity.id
_entity.type
_entity.pdbx_description
1 polymer ?
#
loop_
_entity_poly.entity_id
_entity_poly.type
_entity_poly.pdbx_seq_one_letter_code
_entity_poly.pdbx_strand_id
1 'polypeptide(L)' 'MTEPSRSTALLLNVDGLSVDYKLKGLSSRAIDGVSFALRAGEAVALVGESGSGKTTTA' A
#
# COMPACT_ATOMS: atom_id res chain seq x y z
N MET A 1 -30.56 -17.12 5.70
CA MET A 1 -29.69 -15.93 5.75
C MET A 1 -28.38 -16.36 6.35
N THR A 2 -27.41 -16.75 5.52
CA THR A 2 -26.09 -17.19 5.99
C THR A 2 -25.18 -15.97 5.89
N GLU A 3 -24.79 -15.41 7.04
CA GLU A 3 -23.74 -14.40 7.13
C GLU A 3 -22.46 -14.99 6.50
N PRO A 4 -21.77 -14.29 5.58
CA PRO A 4 -20.48 -14.76 5.10
C PRO A 4 -19.53 -14.77 6.29
N SER A 5 -18.91 -15.92 6.57
CA SER A 5 -17.81 -16.01 7.53
C SER A 5 -16.79 -14.92 7.15
N ARG A 6 -16.53 -13.94 8.02
CA ARG A 6 -15.43 -12.99 7.82
C ARG A 6 -14.14 -13.81 7.83
N SER A 7 -13.74 -14.26 6.65
CA SER A 7 -12.52 -15.00 6.45
C SER A 7 -11.37 -14.10 6.88
N THR A 8 -10.56 -14.54 7.84
CA THR A 8 -9.31 -13.85 8.21
C THR A 8 -8.21 -14.01 7.14
N ALA A 9 -8.60 -14.42 5.92
CA ALA A 9 -7.70 -14.58 4.79
C ALA A 9 -7.00 -13.26 4.49
N LEU A 10 -5.70 -13.39 4.24
CA LEU A 10 -4.87 -12.33 3.73
C LEU A 10 -5.31 -12.03 2.29
N LEU A 11 -5.86 -10.84 2.05
CA LEU A 11 -6.32 -10.41 0.73
C LEU A 11 -5.21 -9.73 -0.07
N LEU A 12 -4.41 -8.91 0.60
CA LEU A 12 -3.30 -8.19 0.00
C LEU A 12 -2.07 -8.33 0.88
N ASN A 13 -0.94 -8.63 0.27
CA ASN A 13 0.37 -8.61 0.91
C ASN A 13 1.32 -7.85 0.01
N VAL A 14 1.90 -6.79 0.55
CA VAL A 14 2.92 -5.98 -0.08
C VAL A 14 4.21 -6.17 0.71
N ASP A 15 5.28 -6.53 0.02
CA ASP A 15 6.59 -6.76 0.62
C ASP A 15 7.66 -5.94 -0.13
N GLY A 16 8.29 -5.00 0.58
CA GLY A 16 9.44 -4.24 0.07
C GLY A 16 9.14 -3.32 -1.13
N LEU A 17 7.92 -2.81 -1.27
CA LEU A 17 7.53 -1.96 -2.39
C LEU A 17 8.43 -0.73 -2.46
N SER A 18 9.07 -0.52 -3.60
CA SER A 18 9.86 0.68 -3.89
C SER A 18 9.48 1.20 -5.26
N VAL A 19 9.28 2.52 -5.37
CA VAL A 19 8.83 3.16 -6.61
C VAL A 19 9.67 4.41 -6.85
N ASP A 20 10.22 4.51 -8.06
CA ASP A 20 10.94 5.69 -8.53
C ASP A 20 10.19 6.34 -9.70
N TYR A 21 10.09 7.66 -9.67
CA TYR A 21 9.65 8.45 -10.82
C TYR A 21 10.84 9.07 -11.54
N LYS A 22 10.84 8.96 -12.87
CA LYS A 22 11.81 9.67 -13.71
C LYS A 22 11.24 11.04 -14.09
N LEU A 23 11.86 12.10 -13.59
CA LEU A 23 11.55 13.49 -13.99
C LEU A 23 12.77 14.12 -14.63
N LYS A 24 12.64 14.55 -15.89
CA LYS A 24 13.70 15.29 -16.62
C LYS A 24 15.09 14.60 -16.57
N GLY A 25 15.11 13.27 -16.60
CA GLY A 25 16.33 12.46 -16.54
C GLY A 25 16.88 12.19 -15.13
N LEU A 26 16.29 12.77 -14.09
CA LEU A 26 16.61 12.47 -12.69
C LEU A 26 15.60 11.45 -12.14
N SER A 27 16.10 10.47 -11.39
CA SER A 27 15.28 9.51 -10.65
C SER A 27 14.97 10.06 -9.27
N SER A 28 13.69 10.12 -8.90
CA SER A 28 13.23 10.52 -7.58
C SER A 28 12.50 9.36 -6.93
N ARG A 29 12.97 8.91 -5.76
CA ARG A 29 12.31 7.87 -4.98
C ARG A 29 11.02 8.40 -4.37
N ALA A 30 9.90 7.75 -4.69
CA ALA A 30 8.58 8.07 -4.15
C ALA A 30 8.18 7.12 -3.02
N ILE A 31 8.51 5.82 -3.16
CA ILE A 31 8.31 4.80 -2.14
C ILE A 31 9.62 4.06 -1.93
N ASP A 32 9.98 3.78 -0.68
CA ASP A 32 11.20 3.07 -0.33
C ASP A 32 10.89 1.92 0.65
N GLY A 33 10.92 0.69 0.16
CA GLY A 33 10.86 -0.53 0.97
C GLY A 33 9.60 -0.70 1.85
N VAL A 34 8.42 -0.29 1.38
CA VAL A 34 7.18 -0.38 2.18
C VAL A 34 6.59 -1.78 2.13
N SER A 35 6.33 -2.37 3.31
CA SER A 35 5.63 -3.66 3.47
C SER A 35 4.37 -3.49 4.30
N PHE A 36 3.25 -4.06 3.85
CA PHE A 36 1.99 -4.11 4.61
C PHE A 36 1.09 -5.25 4.14
N ALA A 37 0.13 -5.62 5.00
CA ALA A 37 -0.84 -6.68 4.76
C ALA A 37 -2.26 -6.15 5.01
N LEU A 38 -3.22 -6.61 4.20
CA LEU A 38 -4.64 -6.34 4.39
C LEU A 38 -5.39 -7.65 4.46
N ARG A 39 -6.09 -7.91 5.57
CA ARG A 39 -6.96 -9.08 5.73
C ARG A 39 -8.41 -8.78 5.34
N ALA A 40 -9.19 -9.81 5.08
CA ALA A 40 -10.60 -9.63 4.78
C ALA A 40 -11.35 -9.01 5.97
N GLY A 41 -12.12 -7.95 5.70
CA GLY A 41 -12.84 -7.20 6.72
C GLY A 41 -12.00 -6.19 7.50
N GLU A 42 -10.73 -6.00 7.14
CA GLU A 42 -9.84 -4.99 7.71
C GLU A 42 -9.86 -3.71 6.87
N ALA A 43 -9.74 -2.55 7.53
CA ALA A 43 -9.55 -1.26 6.88
C ALA A 43 -8.21 -0.68 7.32
N VAL A 44 -7.36 -0.33 6.35
CA VAL A 44 -6.07 0.32 6.59
C VAL A 44 -6.13 1.74 6.06
N ALA A 45 -5.72 2.70 6.89
CA ALA A 45 -5.62 4.10 6.50
C ALA A 45 -4.16 4.46 6.24
N LEU A 46 -3.87 5.02 5.07
CA LEU A 46 -2.56 5.51 4.71
C LEU A 46 -2.50 7.03 4.93
N VAL A 47 -1.71 7.47 5.90
CA VAL A 47 -1.61 8.87 6.33
C VAL A 47 -0.18 9.39 6.25
N GLY A 48 -0.01 10.71 6.06
CA GLY A 48 1.29 11.36 5.91
C GLY A 48 1.21 12.71 5.21
N GLU A 49 2.31 13.45 5.17
CA GLU A 49 2.42 14.77 4.54
C GLU A 49 2.25 14.73 3.01
N SER A 50 1.94 15.86 2.38
CA SER A 50 1.85 15.95 0.91
C SER A 50 3.18 15.50 0.28
N GLY A 51 3.12 14.61 -0.72
CA GLY A 51 4.31 14.07 -1.38
C GLY A 51 4.93 12.81 -0.74
N SER A 52 4.40 12.31 0.38
CA SER A 52 4.92 11.10 1.07
C SER A 52 4.67 9.77 0.34
N GLY A 53 4.20 9.80 -0.92
CA GLY A 53 3.93 8.60 -1.71
C GLY A 53 2.59 7.90 -1.46
N LYS A 54 1.67 8.46 -0.65
CA LYS A 54 0.38 7.79 -0.34
C LYS A 54 -0.39 7.29 -1.57
N THR A 55 -0.59 8.17 -2.55
CA THR A 55 -1.29 7.86 -3.82
C THR A 55 -0.49 6.92 -4.73
N THR A 56 0.80 6.74 -4.46
CA THR A 56 1.64 5.78 -5.17
C THR A 56 1.50 4.37 -4.57
N THR A 57 1.20 4.26 -3.28
CA THR A 57 1.04 2.98 -2.57
C THR A 57 -0.36 2.37 -2.71
N ALA A 58 -1.40 3.19 -2.89
CA ALA A 58 -2.81 2.79 -2.88
C ALA A 58 -3.63 3.51 -3.96
#